data_AF-A0A368FKI1-F1
#
_entry.id   AF-A0A368FKI1-F1
#
_cell.length_a   1.000
_cell.length_b   1.000
_cell.length_c   1.000
_cell.angle_alpha   90.00
_cell.angle_beta   90.00
_cell.angle_gamma   90.00
#
_symmetry.space_group_name_H-M   'P 1'
#
loop_
_entity.id
_entity.type
_entity.pdbx_description
1 polymer ?
#
loop_
_entity_poly.entity_id
_entity_poly.type
_entity_poly.pdbx_seq_one_letter_code
_entity_poly.pdbx_strand_id
1 'polypeptide(L)'
;MDFEISFKEGLPYDCTCPVCDQALRAPIITNCGHNFCKQCINTDNGPVPCAVCQAEIAPGSVKPDKNKHRQVQALLVKCPYVHGGCTWVGPLKEMQKHAESCEYHGVPCTNECGKIIPEKELAAHLVECQKKRTKCTYCNMLIKTPSMEKHLKIEKHRATCPNVDNACPFTELGCDYIGDKTTVQKHLAEEPIKHLMFLCDEVTELKNYHVLAQAENVLIDTRYEELMRRTKTAAEMYGAQLVWRIDNVAQKMNDAKSGTRPTIHSEPFVSGRYGYKFVASACLFGDGQYRGKYLAVYVTLVRGKYDPLLDWPFDHVVCITLLDQSPEAGKRCDISYRVDPKKIKEKTEFLERPLTDKNGSFGAQTFCRLEVMENYIKDDTMFLQVEIKVVNEPEELPAIALMNGQPPLPRAKPPATPDTHSVMDLSVAARTPRGDEGRLPTAMKVPDSRGSRPPSAQVILESRPSLAQLPPQPIMPDGLQPVNASSARIHTPKSGRNVVAPMPQSAPIVVSEKSEIPDIVNVERPRSKA
;
A
#
# COMPACT_ATOMS: atom_id res chain seq x y z
N MET A 1 32.17 -8.95 -34.04
CA MET A 1 30.84 -8.78 -33.43
C MET A 1 30.97 -9.49 -32.10
N ASP A 2 31.11 -8.73 -31.03
CA ASP A 2 31.59 -9.24 -29.73
C ASP A 2 30.43 -9.43 -28.73
N PHE A 3 29.24 -9.71 -29.24
CA PHE A 3 28.04 -9.95 -28.45
C PHE A 3 27.38 -11.28 -28.84
N GLU A 4 26.94 -12.01 -27.82
CA GLU A 4 26.29 -13.31 -27.94
C GLU A 4 24.84 -13.14 -28.46
N ILE A 5 24.52 -13.81 -29.57
CA ILE A 5 23.23 -13.66 -30.26
C ILE A 5 22.25 -14.69 -29.71
N SER A 6 21.16 -14.22 -29.11
CA SER A 6 20.07 -15.06 -28.61
C SER A 6 18.92 -15.18 -29.63
N PHE A 7 18.59 -16.40 -30.07
CA PHE A 7 17.48 -16.65 -31.00
C PHE A 7 16.14 -16.82 -30.27
N LYS A 8 15.05 -16.27 -30.81
CA LYS A 8 13.73 -16.27 -30.13
C LYS A 8 13.17 -17.67 -29.93
N GLU A 9 13.25 -18.52 -30.96
CA GLU A 9 12.66 -19.87 -31.01
C GLU A 9 13.75 -20.96 -31.00
N GLY A 10 14.97 -20.61 -30.59
CA GLY A 10 16.16 -21.44 -30.75
C GLY A 10 16.74 -21.35 -32.17
N LEU A 11 17.92 -21.94 -32.37
CA LEU A 11 18.57 -21.99 -33.68
C LEU A 11 18.12 -23.25 -34.44
N PRO A 12 17.47 -23.12 -35.62
CA PRO A 12 17.07 -24.28 -36.40
C PRO A 12 18.28 -25.11 -36.86
N TYR A 13 18.17 -26.44 -36.76
CA TYR A 13 19.25 -27.38 -37.12
C TYR A 13 19.74 -27.19 -38.56
N ASP A 14 18.84 -26.87 -39.49
CA ASP A 14 19.14 -26.62 -40.91
C ASP A 14 19.85 -25.27 -41.18
N CYS A 15 20.02 -24.45 -40.14
CA CYS A 15 20.74 -23.18 -40.11
C CYS A 15 21.97 -23.22 -39.20
N THR A 16 22.26 -24.36 -38.58
CA THR A 16 23.41 -24.59 -37.69
C THR A 16 24.60 -25.13 -38.49
N CYS A 17 25.79 -24.61 -38.21
CA CYS A 17 27.03 -25.14 -38.76
C CYS A 17 27.45 -26.41 -38.02
N PRO A 18 27.62 -27.56 -38.70
CA PRO A 18 28.03 -28.82 -38.05
C PRO A 18 29.43 -28.79 -37.41
N VAL A 19 30.25 -27.78 -37.71
CA VAL A 19 31.64 -27.67 -37.23
C VAL A 19 31.73 -26.80 -35.97
N CYS A 20 31.07 -25.63 -35.96
CA CYS A 20 31.16 -24.69 -34.84
C CYS A 20 29.92 -24.67 -33.96
N ASP A 21 28.86 -25.40 -34.32
CA ASP A 21 27.58 -25.47 -33.61
C ASP A 21 26.93 -24.09 -33.36
N GLN A 22 27.11 -23.18 -34.32
CA GLN A 22 26.55 -21.82 -34.29
C GLN A 22 25.82 -21.55 -35.61
N ALA A 23 25.04 -20.47 -35.65
CA ALA A 23 24.37 -20.03 -36.87
C ALA A 23 25.37 -19.84 -38.03
N LEU A 24 25.01 -20.33 -39.22
CA LEU A 24 25.89 -20.31 -40.38
C LEU A 24 26.34 -18.88 -40.75
N ARG A 25 27.62 -18.57 -40.55
CA ARG A 25 28.26 -17.30 -40.94
C ARG A 25 28.84 -17.43 -42.34
N ALA A 26 28.31 -16.62 -43.27
CA ALA A 26 28.64 -16.70 -44.71
C ALA A 26 28.55 -18.15 -45.23
N PRO A 27 27.32 -18.73 -45.28
CA PRO A 27 27.14 -20.13 -45.61
C PRO A 27 27.69 -20.48 -47.00
N ILE A 28 28.39 -21.60 -47.06
CA ILE A 28 28.86 -22.22 -48.29
C ILE A 28 28.19 -23.59 -48.43
N ILE A 29 27.81 -23.94 -49.65
CA ILE A 29 27.34 -25.28 -50.02
C ILE A 29 28.47 -26.03 -50.73
N THR A 30 28.67 -27.27 -50.30
CA THR A 30 29.66 -28.21 -50.84
C THR A 30 29.07 -29.02 -51.99
N ASN A 31 29.91 -29.68 -52.79
CA ASN A 31 29.49 -30.61 -53.85
C ASN A 31 28.61 -31.78 -53.33
N CYS A 32 28.76 -32.15 -52.06
CA CYS A 32 27.92 -33.16 -51.41
C CYS A 32 26.60 -32.60 -50.83
N GLY A 33 26.32 -31.30 -51.00
CA GLY A 33 25.05 -30.67 -50.63
C GLY A 33 24.95 -30.17 -49.18
N HIS A 34 26.00 -30.29 -48.36
CA HIS A 34 26.02 -29.83 -46.97
C HIS A 34 26.49 -28.38 -46.85
N ASN A 35 25.93 -27.67 -45.86
CA ASN A 35 26.18 -26.26 -45.59
C ASN A 35 27.13 -26.06 -44.40
N PHE A 36 28.10 -25.16 -44.57
CA PHE A 36 29.09 -24.82 -43.54
C PHE A 36 29.35 -23.31 -43.51
N CYS A 37 29.91 -22.78 -42.41
CA CYS A 37 30.45 -21.42 -42.41
C CYS A 37 31.69 -21.37 -43.31
N LYS A 38 31.87 -20.28 -44.08
CA LYS A 38 33.07 -20.08 -44.91
C LYS A 38 34.39 -20.22 -44.13
N GLN A 39 34.39 -19.84 -42.85
CA GLN A 39 35.57 -19.95 -41.98
C GLN A 39 35.77 -21.34 -41.36
N CYS A 40 34.73 -22.17 -41.32
CA CYS A 40 34.79 -23.50 -40.69
C CYS A 40 35.29 -24.59 -41.65
N ILE A 41 35.17 -24.36 -42.95
CA ILE A 41 35.67 -25.26 -44.00
C ILE A 41 36.55 -24.41 -44.91
N ASN A 42 37.87 -24.56 -44.77
CA ASN A 42 38.85 -23.94 -45.62
C ASN A 42 39.51 -25.00 -46.51
N THR A 43 39.23 -24.95 -47.81
CA THR A 43 39.78 -25.87 -48.81
C THR A 43 41.09 -25.37 -49.44
N ASP A 44 41.62 -24.21 -49.01
CA ASP A 44 42.82 -23.60 -49.60
C ASP A 44 44.09 -24.43 -49.34
N ASN A 45 44.09 -25.27 -48.31
CA ASN A 45 45.19 -26.15 -47.92
C ASN A 45 45.07 -27.58 -48.48
N GLY A 46 44.14 -27.84 -49.39
CA GLY A 46 43.87 -29.16 -49.98
C GLY A 46 42.46 -29.68 -49.72
N PRO A 47 42.12 -30.89 -50.22
CA PRO A 47 40.81 -31.48 -50.03
C PRO A 47 40.53 -31.76 -48.54
N VAL A 48 39.32 -31.45 -48.08
CA VAL A 48 38.89 -31.70 -46.69
C VAL A 48 37.66 -32.61 -46.66
N PRO A 49 37.58 -33.56 -45.72
CA PRO A 49 36.42 -34.44 -45.61
C PRO A 49 35.21 -33.68 -45.05
N CYS A 50 34.03 -33.94 -45.60
CA CYS A 50 32.77 -33.39 -45.10
C CYS A 50 32.46 -33.94 -43.70
N ALA A 51 32.24 -33.06 -42.71
CA ALA A 51 31.94 -33.46 -41.33
C ALA A 51 30.59 -34.21 -41.16
N VAL A 52 29.73 -34.20 -42.18
CA VAL A 52 28.39 -34.84 -42.13
C VAL A 52 28.38 -36.19 -42.87
N CYS A 53 28.92 -36.26 -44.08
CA CYS A 53 28.86 -37.46 -44.93
C CYS A 53 30.22 -38.03 -45.34
N GLN A 54 31.32 -37.47 -44.85
CA GLN A 54 32.70 -37.89 -45.13
C GLN A 54 33.15 -37.82 -46.60
N ALA A 55 32.31 -37.28 -47.50
CA ALA A 55 32.69 -37.02 -48.88
C ALA A 55 33.83 -35.99 -48.98
N GLU A 56 34.75 -36.20 -49.93
CA GLU A 56 35.92 -35.34 -50.12
C GLU A 56 35.53 -34.02 -50.83
N ILE A 57 35.79 -32.90 -50.17
CA ILE A 57 35.48 -31.55 -50.67
C ILE A 57 36.74 -30.99 -51.32
N ALA A 58 36.78 -30.97 -52.65
CA ALA A 58 37.94 -30.47 -53.40
C ALA A 58 38.07 -28.93 -53.33
N PRO A 59 39.30 -28.38 -53.44
CA PRO A 59 39.54 -26.93 -53.56
C PRO A 59 38.74 -26.33 -54.73
N GLY A 60 37.97 -25.28 -54.46
CA GLY A 60 37.12 -24.61 -55.46
C GLY A 60 35.74 -25.24 -55.71
N SER A 61 35.42 -26.38 -55.07
CA SER A 61 34.09 -27.03 -55.18
C SER A 61 33.02 -26.42 -54.25
N VAL A 62 33.40 -25.47 -53.41
CA VAL A 62 32.51 -24.76 -52.48
C VAL A 62 31.93 -23.51 -53.14
N LYS A 63 30.61 -23.34 -53.04
CA LYS A 63 29.91 -22.16 -53.56
C LYS A 63 29.17 -21.44 -52.44
N PRO A 64 29.10 -20.09 -52.43
CA PRO A 64 28.26 -19.38 -51.47
C PRO A 64 26.79 -19.75 -51.63
N ASP A 65 26.14 -20.18 -50.56
CA ASP A 65 24.71 -20.48 -50.56
C ASP A 65 23.93 -19.22 -50.20
N LYS A 66 23.51 -18.48 -51.23
CA LYS A 66 22.73 -17.25 -51.07
C LYS A 66 21.34 -17.52 -50.46
N ASN A 67 20.75 -18.68 -50.71
CA ASN A 67 19.44 -19.03 -50.18
C ASN A 67 19.51 -19.29 -48.69
N LYS A 68 20.49 -20.09 -48.24
CA LYS A 68 20.76 -20.32 -46.82
C LYS A 68 21.20 -19.05 -46.12
N HIS A 69 22.00 -18.20 -46.76
CA HIS A 69 22.35 -16.90 -46.20
C HIS A 69 21.11 -16.05 -45.90
N ARG A 70 20.17 -15.96 -46.86
CA ARG A 70 18.90 -15.25 -46.66
C ARG A 70 18.05 -15.87 -45.55
N GLN A 71 18.03 -17.20 -45.45
CA GLN A 71 17.28 -17.92 -44.42
C GLN A 71 17.82 -17.60 -43.02
N VAL A 72 19.14 -17.67 -42.82
CA VAL A 72 19.81 -17.36 -41.55
C VAL A 72 19.59 -15.90 -41.16
N GLN A 73 19.68 -14.98 -42.12
CA GLN A 73 19.46 -13.55 -41.90
C GLN A 73 18.01 -13.19 -41.55
N ALA A 74 17.05 -14.05 -41.88
CA ALA A 74 15.64 -13.87 -41.55
C ALA A 74 15.26 -14.40 -40.16
N LEU A 75 16.16 -15.14 -39.49
CA LEU A 75 15.90 -15.68 -38.14
C LEU A 75 15.67 -14.55 -37.14
N LEU A 76 14.68 -14.73 -36.27
CA LEU A 76 14.34 -13.77 -35.24
C LEU A 76 15.28 -13.89 -34.04
N VAL A 77 15.93 -12.78 -33.72
CA VAL A 77 16.90 -12.66 -32.63
C VAL A 77 16.43 -11.62 -31.62
N LYS A 78 16.76 -11.86 -30.36
CA LYS A 78 16.50 -10.94 -29.24
C LYS A 78 17.70 -10.04 -29.03
N CYS A 79 17.44 -8.77 -28.76
CA CYS A 79 18.50 -7.81 -28.43
C CYS A 79 19.38 -8.34 -27.27
N PRO A 80 20.73 -8.24 -27.35
CA PRO A 80 21.62 -8.62 -26.25
C PRO A 80 21.32 -7.88 -24.94
N TYR A 81 20.72 -6.70 -25.02
CA TYR A 81 20.33 -5.87 -23.87
C TYR A 81 18.93 -6.19 -23.31
N VAL A 82 18.40 -7.40 -23.54
CA VAL A 82 17.12 -7.84 -22.97
C VAL A 82 17.11 -7.76 -21.43
N HIS A 83 18.26 -8.01 -20.78
CA HIS A 83 18.42 -7.85 -19.33
C HIS A 83 18.35 -6.39 -18.87
N GLY A 84 18.67 -5.44 -19.76
CA GLY A 84 18.52 -4.00 -19.53
C GLY A 84 17.10 -3.49 -19.81
N GLY A 85 16.17 -4.35 -20.24
CA GLY A 85 14.79 -3.99 -20.53
C GLY A 85 14.46 -3.83 -22.01
N CYS A 86 15.40 -4.10 -22.93
CA CYS A 86 15.11 -4.05 -24.35
C CYS A 86 14.19 -5.22 -24.76
N THR A 87 13.01 -4.90 -25.28
CA THR A 87 12.03 -5.90 -25.76
C THR A 87 12.13 -6.17 -27.26
N TRP A 88 13.14 -5.62 -27.93
CA TRP A 88 13.29 -5.74 -29.37
C TRP A 88 13.56 -7.19 -29.80
N VAL A 89 12.75 -7.64 -30.76
CA VAL A 89 12.92 -8.90 -31.47
C VAL A 89 12.73 -8.61 -32.95
N GLY A 90 13.75 -8.94 -33.76
CA GLY A 90 13.68 -8.73 -35.20
C GLY A 90 14.59 -9.69 -35.97
N PRO A 91 14.59 -9.61 -37.30
CA PRO A 91 15.46 -10.41 -38.15
C PRO A 91 16.94 -10.15 -37.84
N LEU A 92 17.78 -11.18 -37.92
CA LEU A 92 19.22 -11.09 -37.68
C LEU A 92 19.90 -10.00 -38.53
N LYS A 93 19.45 -9.79 -39.78
CA LYS A 93 19.93 -8.71 -40.67
C LYS A 93 19.76 -7.29 -40.12
N GLU A 94 18.79 -7.09 -39.24
CA GLU A 94 18.44 -5.78 -38.66
C GLU A 94 19.02 -5.58 -37.26
N MET A 95 19.53 -6.65 -36.64
CA MET A 95 20.09 -6.62 -35.28
C MET A 95 21.24 -5.62 -35.16
N GLN A 96 22.15 -5.57 -36.14
CA GLN A 96 23.30 -4.66 -36.05
C GLN A 96 22.85 -3.19 -36.05
N LYS A 97 21.90 -2.82 -36.93
CA LYS A 97 21.34 -1.46 -36.98
C LYS A 97 20.61 -1.13 -35.68
N HIS A 98 19.86 -2.09 -35.14
CA HIS A 98 19.20 -1.92 -33.85
C HIS A 98 20.22 -1.72 -32.71
N ALA A 99 21.29 -2.52 -32.64
CA ALA A 99 22.29 -2.42 -31.59
C ALA A 99 22.99 -1.05 -31.58
N GLU A 100 23.25 -0.48 -32.76
CA GLU A 100 23.81 0.88 -32.92
C GLU A 100 22.85 1.99 -32.46
N SER A 101 21.53 1.74 -32.47
CA SER A 101 20.50 2.70 -32.06
C SER A 101 19.69 2.24 -30.84
N CYS A 102 20.21 1.29 -30.05
CA CYS A 102 19.46 0.69 -28.95
C CYS A 102 19.55 1.60 -27.73
N GLU A 103 18.41 2.11 -27.26
CA GLU A 103 18.33 2.99 -26.08
C GLU A 103 18.81 2.33 -24.78
N TYR A 104 18.87 1.00 -24.77
CA TYR A 104 19.34 0.18 -23.64
C TYR A 104 20.81 -0.22 -23.77
N HIS A 105 21.51 0.26 -24.81
CA HIS A 105 22.95 0.10 -24.95
C HIS A 105 23.63 0.81 -23.77
N GLY A 106 24.36 0.03 -22.97
CA GLY A 106 25.04 0.54 -21.79
C GLY A 106 26.33 1.28 -22.14
N VAL A 107 26.45 2.53 -21.73
CA VAL A 107 27.64 3.36 -21.89
C VAL A 107 28.42 3.38 -20.55
N PRO A 108 29.76 3.21 -20.56
CA PRO A 108 30.56 3.33 -19.35
C PRO A 108 30.47 4.74 -18.77
N CYS A 109 30.33 4.84 -17.44
CA CYS A 109 30.23 6.12 -16.75
C CYS A 109 31.49 6.99 -16.94
N THR A 110 31.31 8.23 -17.38
CA THR A 110 32.37 9.24 -17.59
C THR A 110 33.09 9.65 -16.30
N ASN A 111 32.49 9.43 -15.13
CA ASN A 111 33.11 9.68 -13.82
C ASN A 111 33.98 8.50 -13.33
N GLU A 112 34.26 7.51 -14.19
CA GLU A 112 35.08 6.32 -13.87
C GLU A 112 34.61 5.59 -12.60
N CYS A 113 33.29 5.56 -12.41
CA CYS A 113 32.68 4.87 -11.28
C CYS A 113 32.71 3.33 -11.46
N GLY A 114 33.03 2.86 -12.67
CA GLY A 114 33.12 1.44 -13.03
C GLY A 114 31.78 0.82 -13.43
N LYS A 115 30.68 1.58 -13.45
CA LYS A 115 29.34 1.11 -13.87
C LYS A 115 29.10 1.40 -15.35
N ILE A 116 28.47 0.43 -16.03
CA ILE A 116 27.95 0.55 -17.40
C ILE A 116 26.45 0.84 -17.26
N ILE A 117 25.97 1.92 -17.88
CA ILE A 117 24.65 2.51 -17.60
C ILE A 117 23.93 2.77 -18.92
N PRO A 118 22.63 2.42 -19.06
CA PRO A 118 21.86 2.77 -20.25
C PRO A 118 21.95 4.26 -20.56
N GLU A 119 22.11 4.63 -21.82
CA GLU A 119 22.35 6.01 -22.25
C GLU A 119 21.28 6.99 -21.73
N LYS A 120 20.01 6.58 -21.72
CA LYS A 120 18.89 7.34 -21.14
C LYS A 120 19.07 7.67 -19.65
N GLU A 121 19.66 6.76 -18.89
CA GLU A 121 19.83 6.88 -17.44
C GLU A 121 21.18 7.47 -17.05
N LEU A 122 22.07 7.67 -18.02
CA LEU A 122 23.40 8.22 -17.78
C LEU A 122 23.30 9.64 -17.20
N ALA A 123 22.40 10.49 -17.69
CA ALA A 123 22.20 11.84 -17.17
C ALA A 123 21.76 11.82 -15.70
N ALA A 124 20.78 10.98 -15.34
CA ALA A 124 20.31 10.82 -13.97
C ALA A 124 21.41 10.25 -13.06
N HIS A 125 22.14 9.24 -13.54
CA HIS A 125 23.28 8.69 -12.82
C HIS A 125 24.38 9.73 -12.57
N LEU A 126 24.73 10.57 -13.55
CA LEU A 126 25.80 11.56 -13.38
C LEU A 126 25.45 12.59 -12.28
N VAL A 127 24.16 12.84 -12.03
CA VAL A 127 23.69 13.69 -10.92
C VAL A 127 23.93 12.99 -9.58
N GLU A 128 23.63 11.70 -9.48
CA GLU A 128 23.69 10.88 -8.25
C GLU A 128 24.98 10.07 -8.08
N CYS A 129 25.94 10.22 -9.00
CA CYS A 129 27.13 9.41 -9.05
C CYS A 129 27.97 9.61 -7.79
N GLN A 130 28.25 8.53 -7.06
CA GLN A 130 29.05 8.58 -5.83
C GLN A 130 30.49 9.08 -6.04
N LYS A 131 31.01 9.02 -7.28
CA LYS A 131 32.31 9.59 -7.66
C LYS A 131 32.19 10.93 -8.40
N LYS A 132 31.05 11.61 -8.33
CA LYS A 132 30.84 12.93 -8.95
C LYS A 132 31.97 13.87 -8.50
N ARG A 133 32.63 14.49 -9.47
CA ARG A 133 33.65 15.50 -9.22
C ARG A 133 33.01 16.86 -9.44
N THR A 134 32.95 17.66 -8.39
CA THR A 134 32.40 19.00 -8.44
C THR A 134 33.54 20.00 -8.40
N LYS A 135 33.43 21.07 -9.21
CA LYS A 135 34.39 22.17 -9.15
C LYS A 135 34.20 22.91 -7.84
N CYS A 136 35.29 23.10 -7.09
CA CYS A 136 35.26 23.99 -5.94
C CYS A 136 35.05 25.43 -6.41
N THR A 137 34.09 26.13 -5.82
CA THR A 137 33.76 27.53 -6.13
C THR A 137 34.90 28.52 -5.81
N TYR A 138 35.86 28.12 -4.96
CA TYR A 138 36.96 28.99 -4.52
C TYR A 138 38.28 28.74 -5.27
N CYS A 139 38.58 27.49 -5.63
CA CYS A 139 39.85 27.15 -6.29
C CYS A 139 39.69 26.52 -7.69
N ASN A 140 38.46 26.35 -8.18
CA ASN A 140 38.10 25.74 -9.47
C ASN A 140 38.65 24.33 -9.72
N MET A 141 39.21 23.68 -8.69
CA MET A 141 39.69 22.31 -8.78
C MET A 141 38.55 21.31 -8.71
N LEU A 142 38.64 20.24 -9.51
CA LEU A 142 37.66 19.16 -9.57
C LEU A 142 37.86 18.18 -8.40
N ILE A 143 36.96 18.23 -7.42
CA ILE A 143 37.06 17.47 -6.17
C ILE A 143 35.90 16.48 -6.06
N LYS A 144 36.18 15.27 -5.59
CA LYS A 144 35.15 14.23 -5.36
C LYS A 144 34.17 14.69 -4.27
N THR A 145 32.86 14.59 -4.51
CA THR A 145 31.79 15.04 -3.60
C THR A 145 31.94 14.57 -2.14
N PRO A 146 32.27 13.30 -1.83
CA PRO A 146 32.45 12.85 -0.45
C PRO A 146 33.66 13.48 0.27
N SER A 147 34.57 14.12 -0.49
CA SER A 147 35.75 14.81 0.02
C SER A 147 35.56 16.34 0.06
N MET A 148 34.45 16.86 -0.45
CA MET A 148 34.17 18.30 -0.49
C MET A 148 34.00 18.89 0.92
N GLU A 149 33.37 18.16 1.83
CA GLU A 149 33.16 18.60 3.21
C GLU A 149 34.49 18.70 3.99
N LYS A 150 35.45 17.80 3.71
CA LYS A 150 36.82 17.89 4.25
C LYS A 150 37.63 19.00 3.58
N HIS A 151 37.43 19.23 2.29
CA HIS A 151 38.07 20.33 1.56
C HIS A 151 37.63 21.71 2.07
N LEU A 152 36.34 21.88 2.38
CA LEU A 152 35.77 23.12 2.90
C LEU A 152 36.08 23.36 4.39
N LYS A 153 36.23 22.30 5.20
CA LYS A 153 36.47 22.39 6.66
C LYS A 153 37.95 22.56 7.06
N ILE A 154 38.90 22.44 6.13
CA ILE A 154 40.30 22.67 6.46
C ILE A 154 40.56 24.18 6.39
N GLU A 155 40.58 24.84 7.54
CA GLU A 155 41.02 26.25 7.67
C GLU A 155 42.39 26.52 7.00
N LYS A 156 43.22 25.48 6.84
CA LYS A 156 44.49 25.59 6.10
C LYS A 156 44.30 25.81 4.59
N HIS A 157 43.19 25.39 3.98
CA HIS A 157 42.90 25.63 2.56
C HIS A 157 42.52 27.10 2.31
N ARG A 158 41.71 27.70 3.21
CA ARG A 158 41.39 29.14 3.15
C ARG A 158 42.65 30.02 3.18
N ALA A 159 43.67 29.61 3.94
CA ALA A 159 44.94 30.32 4.07
C ALA A 159 45.97 30.05 2.95
N THR A 160 45.80 28.99 2.14
CA THR A 160 46.75 28.62 1.06
C THR A 160 46.11 28.60 -0.34
N CYS A 161 44.84 28.97 -0.47
CA CYS A 161 44.17 29.08 -1.75
C CYS A 161 44.61 30.37 -2.46
N PRO A 162 45.21 30.30 -3.67
CA PRO A 162 45.73 31.47 -4.38
C PRO A 162 44.68 32.51 -4.79
N ASN A 163 43.38 32.23 -4.59
CA ASN A 163 42.27 32.99 -5.18
C ASN A 163 41.19 33.42 -4.17
N VAL A 164 41.38 33.28 -2.86
CA VAL A 164 40.35 33.67 -1.87
C VAL A 164 40.32 35.18 -1.58
N ASP A 165 41.43 35.90 -1.75
CA ASP A 165 41.53 37.33 -1.37
C ASP A 165 41.39 38.28 -2.57
N ASN A 166 40.76 37.85 -3.66
CA ASN A 166 40.67 38.67 -4.86
C ASN A 166 39.28 39.26 -5.19
N ALA A 167 38.18 38.86 -4.55
CA ALA A 167 36.84 39.33 -4.91
C ALA A 167 36.17 40.12 -3.78
N CYS A 168 35.27 41.05 -4.14
CA CYS A 168 34.47 41.79 -3.19
C CYS A 168 33.54 40.84 -2.39
N PRO A 169 33.40 40.99 -1.07
CA PRO A 169 32.43 40.22 -0.27
C PRO A 169 30.98 40.30 -0.75
N PHE A 170 30.64 41.33 -1.53
CA PHE A 170 29.31 41.57 -2.10
C PHE A 170 29.13 40.97 -3.50
N THR A 171 30.05 40.12 -3.99
CA THR A 171 29.93 39.50 -5.32
C THR A 171 28.65 38.68 -5.50
N GLU A 172 28.23 37.94 -4.48
CA GLU A 172 26.96 37.19 -4.50
C GLU A 172 25.72 38.10 -4.54
N LEU A 173 25.86 39.37 -4.18
CA LEU A 173 24.81 40.38 -4.24
C LEU A 173 24.96 41.31 -5.49
N GLY A 174 25.86 40.97 -6.42
CA GLY A 174 26.03 41.68 -7.69
C GLY A 174 27.23 42.62 -7.79
N CYS A 175 28.20 42.56 -6.87
CA CYS A 175 29.45 43.32 -7.00
C CYS A 175 30.55 42.56 -7.76
N ASP A 176 30.81 42.95 -9.01
CA ASP A 176 31.81 42.29 -9.86
C ASP A 176 33.27 42.71 -9.58
N TYR A 177 33.54 43.44 -8.49
CA TYR A 177 34.88 43.96 -8.21
C TYR A 177 35.84 42.83 -7.78
N ILE A 178 36.97 42.76 -8.48
CA ILE A 178 38.05 41.80 -8.22
C ILE A 178 39.39 42.57 -8.19
N GLY A 179 40.18 42.42 -7.12
CA GLY A 179 41.50 43.02 -6.93
C GLY A 179 42.23 42.39 -5.75
N ASP A 180 43.52 42.68 -5.54
CA ASP A 180 44.22 42.18 -4.34
C ASP A 180 43.60 42.71 -3.03
N LYS A 181 43.95 42.09 -1.91
CA LYS A 181 43.48 42.45 -0.57
C LYS A 181 43.50 43.95 -0.25
N THR A 182 44.53 44.68 -0.67
CA THR A 182 44.64 46.12 -0.37
C THR A 182 43.70 46.94 -1.24
N THR A 183 43.55 46.55 -2.51
CA THR A 183 42.64 47.20 -3.46
C THR A 183 41.16 46.91 -3.17
N VAL A 184 40.81 45.69 -2.74
CA VAL A 184 39.47 45.34 -2.27
C VAL A 184 39.10 46.13 -1.00
N GLN A 185 40.02 46.28 -0.05
CA GLN A 185 39.77 47.10 1.14
C GLN A 185 39.53 48.58 0.79
N LYS A 186 40.28 49.10 -0.18
CA LYS A 186 40.08 50.46 -0.68
C LYS A 186 38.73 50.60 -1.40
N HIS A 187 38.38 49.67 -2.30
CA HIS A 187 37.08 49.60 -2.97
C HIS A 187 35.90 49.57 -1.98
N LEU A 188 36.00 48.75 -0.92
CA LEU A 188 34.97 48.68 0.12
C LEU A 188 34.80 50.01 0.88
N ALA A 189 35.89 50.77 1.06
CA ALA A 189 35.86 52.08 1.72
C ALA A 189 35.35 53.20 0.78
N GLU A 190 35.58 53.08 -0.52
CA GLU A 190 35.19 54.06 -1.53
C GLU A 190 33.74 53.89 -2.00
N GLU A 191 33.23 52.64 -2.05
CA GLU A 191 31.91 52.31 -2.59
C GLU A 191 30.90 51.72 -1.57
N PRO A 192 30.82 52.18 -0.30
CA PRO A 192 29.92 51.58 0.69
C PRO A 192 28.44 51.77 0.35
N ILE A 193 28.09 52.88 -0.31
CA ILE A 193 26.71 53.19 -0.70
C ILE A 193 26.21 52.17 -1.74
N LYS A 194 27.06 51.80 -2.70
CA LYS A 194 26.72 50.80 -3.73
C LYS A 194 26.45 49.43 -3.12
N HIS A 195 27.27 49.01 -2.16
CA HIS A 195 27.06 47.75 -1.45
C HIS A 195 25.82 47.79 -0.53
N LEU A 196 25.54 48.94 0.09
CA LEU A 196 24.33 49.13 0.88
C LEU A 196 23.07 49.03 0.00
N MET A 197 23.11 49.56 -1.23
CA MET A 197 22.00 49.42 -2.18
C MET A 197 21.72 47.95 -2.52
N PHE A 198 22.75 47.15 -2.83
CA PHE A 198 22.58 45.71 -3.06
C PHE A 198 21.96 44.99 -1.86
N LEU A 199 22.40 45.31 -0.64
CA LEU A 199 21.78 44.77 0.58
C LEU A 199 20.32 45.21 0.74
N CYS A 200 20.00 46.47 0.45
CA CYS A 200 18.63 46.99 0.54
C CYS A 200 17.71 46.31 -0.47
N ASP A 201 18.18 46.05 -1.68
CA ASP A 201 17.43 45.35 -2.72
C ASP A 201 17.13 43.90 -2.28
N GLU A 202 18.15 43.16 -1.81
CA GLU A 202 18.00 41.80 -1.31
C GLU A 202 17.05 41.71 -0.10
N VAL A 203 17.15 42.66 0.84
CA VAL A 203 16.23 42.73 1.99
C VAL A 203 14.80 43.04 1.55
N THR A 204 14.62 43.81 0.48
CA THR A 204 13.30 44.11 -0.07
C THR A 204 12.71 42.87 -0.74
N GLU A 205 13.49 42.13 -1.51
CA GLU A 205 13.05 40.84 -2.07
C GLU A 205 12.70 39.84 -0.98
N LEU A 206 13.53 39.71 0.06
CA LEU A 206 13.25 38.82 1.19
C LEU A 206 11.95 39.18 1.92
N LYS A 207 11.67 40.48 2.10
CA LYS A 207 10.40 40.95 2.66
C LYS A 207 9.21 40.55 1.77
N ASN A 208 9.35 40.65 0.46
CA ASN A 208 8.29 40.24 -0.48
C ASN A 208 8.04 38.72 -0.36
N TYR A 209 9.09 37.90 -0.32
CA TYR A 209 8.96 36.45 -0.09
C TYR A 209 8.30 36.13 1.25
N HIS A 210 8.67 36.86 2.32
CA HIS A 210 8.08 36.65 3.63
C HIS A 210 6.57 36.93 3.64
N VAL A 211 6.13 38.02 3.00
CA VAL A 211 4.71 38.35 2.89
C VAL A 211 3.94 37.29 2.09
N LEU A 212 4.51 36.80 0.99
CA LEU A 212 3.89 35.72 0.20
C LEU A 212 3.79 34.42 1.00
N ALA A 213 4.86 34.03 1.69
CA ALA A 213 4.88 32.83 2.54
C ALA A 213 3.89 32.95 3.71
N GLN A 214 3.76 34.13 4.32
CA GLN A 214 2.74 34.38 5.36
C GLN A 214 1.32 34.20 4.81
N ALA A 215 1.03 34.73 3.62
CA ALA A 215 -0.28 34.56 2.98
C ALA A 215 -0.58 33.08 2.67
N GLU A 216 0.41 32.32 2.21
CA GLU A 216 0.27 30.88 1.96
C GLU A 216 0.01 30.10 3.26
N ASN A 217 0.75 30.40 4.34
CA ASN A 217 0.53 29.76 5.64
C ASN A 217 -0.89 29.99 6.18
N VAL A 218 -1.43 31.20 6.06
CA VAL A 218 -2.82 31.50 6.48
C VAL A 218 -3.84 30.67 5.70
N LEU A 219 -3.62 30.46 4.40
CA LEU A 219 -4.47 29.59 3.57
C LEU A 219 -4.36 28.11 3.99
N ILE A 220 -3.14 27.65 4.29
CA ILE A 220 -2.88 26.30 4.78
C ILE A 220 -3.59 26.08 6.12
N ASP A 221 -3.46 27.02 7.06
CA ASP A 221 -4.11 26.95 8.38
C ASP A 221 -5.63 26.89 8.24
N THR A 222 -6.21 27.75 7.40
CA THR A 222 -7.66 27.74 7.13
C THR A 222 -8.13 26.41 6.54
N ARG A 223 -7.34 25.83 5.62
CA ARG A 223 -7.65 24.52 5.01
C ARG A 223 -7.51 23.39 6.02
N TYR A 224 -6.52 23.46 6.90
CA TYR A 224 -6.31 22.50 7.97
C TYR A 224 -7.48 22.52 8.95
N GLU A 225 -7.92 23.69 9.39
CA GLU A 225 -9.09 23.84 10.27
C GLU A 225 -10.37 23.27 9.63
N GLU A 226 -10.63 23.57 8.35
CA GLU A 226 -11.78 23.02 7.63
C GLU A 226 -11.70 21.49 7.48
N LEU A 227 -10.50 20.95 7.22
CA LEU A 227 -10.30 19.51 7.16
C LEU A 227 -10.54 18.86 8.52
N MET A 228 -9.99 19.44 9.60
CA MET A 228 -10.20 18.98 10.97
C MET A 228 -11.67 19.05 11.37
N ARG A 229 -12.40 20.10 10.96
CA ARG A 229 -13.84 20.20 11.16
C ARG A 229 -14.59 19.08 10.45
N ARG A 230 -14.25 18.77 9.20
CA ARG A 230 -14.85 17.65 8.44
C ARG A 230 -14.55 16.30 9.07
N THR A 231 -13.31 16.07 9.50
CA THR A 231 -12.90 14.85 10.19
C THR A 231 -13.62 14.69 11.53
N LYS A 232 -13.75 15.79 12.29
CA LYS A 232 -14.52 15.81 13.53
C LYS A 232 -16.00 15.52 13.29
N THR A 233 -16.63 16.16 12.31
CA THR A 233 -18.01 15.86 11.93
C THR A 233 -18.17 14.41 11.47
N ALA A 234 -17.20 13.84 10.76
CA ALA A 234 -17.21 12.42 10.40
C ALA A 234 -17.10 11.52 11.65
N ALA A 235 -16.18 11.81 12.58
CA ALA A 235 -16.06 11.06 13.84
C ALA A 235 -17.33 11.17 14.71
N GLU A 236 -17.98 12.33 14.74
CA GLU A 236 -19.24 12.57 15.44
C GLU A 236 -20.43 11.86 14.76
N MET A 237 -20.44 11.76 13.42
CA MET A 237 -21.46 11.04 12.66
C MET A 237 -21.29 9.51 12.71
N TYR A 238 -20.07 9.03 12.95
CA TYR A 238 -19.70 7.62 12.97
C TYR A 238 -18.96 7.26 14.26
N GLY A 239 -19.52 7.61 15.43
CA GLY A 239 -18.98 7.29 16.75
C GLY A 239 -18.74 5.78 16.95
N ALA A 240 -18.49 5.35 18.19
CA ALA A 240 -18.17 3.95 18.46
C ALA A 240 -19.11 2.97 17.73
N GLN A 241 -18.55 2.03 16.97
CA GLN A 241 -19.35 1.19 16.07
C GLN A 241 -20.31 0.28 16.85
N LEU A 242 -20.03 0.04 18.13
CA LEU A 242 -20.95 -0.56 19.08
C LEU A 242 -20.84 0.12 20.45
N VAL A 243 -21.98 0.56 21.00
CA VAL A 243 -22.18 0.76 22.44
C VAL A 243 -23.22 -0.25 22.89
N TRP A 244 -22.75 -1.35 23.48
CA TRP A 244 -23.56 -2.48 23.90
C TRP A 244 -24.05 -2.28 25.33
N ARG A 245 -25.32 -1.92 25.46
CA ARG A 245 -26.05 -1.95 26.73
C ARG A 245 -26.41 -3.39 27.10
N ILE A 246 -26.01 -3.81 28.28
CA ILE A 246 -26.31 -5.13 28.83
C ILE A 246 -27.21 -4.93 30.05
N ASP A 247 -28.51 -5.12 29.86
CA ASP A 247 -29.50 -5.11 30.95
C ASP A 247 -29.57 -6.46 31.68
N ASN A 248 -30.20 -6.47 32.85
CA ASN A 248 -30.44 -7.67 33.66
C ASN A 248 -29.14 -8.44 33.96
N VAL A 249 -28.08 -7.71 34.34
CA VAL A 249 -26.75 -8.28 34.54
C VAL A 249 -26.76 -9.37 35.61
N ALA A 250 -27.50 -9.18 36.70
CA ALA A 250 -27.65 -10.16 37.77
C ALA A 250 -28.22 -11.50 37.27
N GLN A 251 -29.28 -11.45 36.45
CA GLN A 251 -29.85 -12.65 35.84
C GLN A 251 -28.85 -13.32 34.90
N LYS A 252 -28.26 -12.56 33.97
CA LYS A 252 -27.29 -13.10 33.00
C LYS A 252 -26.04 -13.67 33.69
N MET A 253 -25.64 -13.10 34.82
CA MET A 253 -24.55 -13.60 35.66
C MET A 253 -24.92 -14.94 36.30
N ASN A 254 -26.15 -15.11 36.79
CA ASN A 254 -26.64 -16.38 37.33
C ASN A 254 -26.78 -17.46 36.25
N ASP A 255 -27.26 -17.09 35.06
CA ASP A 255 -27.30 -17.98 33.89
C ASP A 255 -25.88 -18.41 33.48
N ALA A 256 -24.92 -17.48 33.54
CA ALA A 256 -23.52 -17.77 33.25
C ALA A 256 -22.89 -18.69 34.31
N LYS A 257 -23.19 -18.49 35.61
CA LYS A 257 -22.74 -19.32 36.74
C LYS A 257 -23.27 -20.74 36.68
N SER A 258 -24.57 -20.90 36.40
CA SER A 258 -25.21 -22.21 36.24
C SER A 258 -24.75 -22.95 34.99
N GLY A 259 -24.22 -22.23 33.99
CA GLY A 259 -23.83 -22.79 32.70
C GLY A 259 -25.00 -22.89 31.72
N THR A 260 -26.19 -22.41 32.10
CA THR A 260 -27.37 -22.37 31.22
C THR A 260 -27.12 -21.48 30.01
N ARG A 261 -26.53 -20.31 30.24
CA ARG A 261 -26.15 -19.38 29.16
C ARG A 261 -24.81 -18.70 29.48
N PRO A 262 -23.67 -19.40 29.25
CA PRO A 262 -22.35 -18.93 29.68
C PRO A 262 -21.86 -17.71 28.89
N THR A 263 -22.32 -17.54 27.66
CA THR A 263 -21.92 -16.45 26.76
C THR A 263 -23.15 -15.70 26.29
N ILE A 264 -23.04 -14.37 26.25
CA ILE A 264 -24.02 -13.47 25.64
C ILE A 264 -23.41 -12.81 24.41
N HIS A 265 -24.27 -12.39 23.47
CA HIS A 265 -23.86 -11.77 22.21
C HIS A 265 -24.56 -10.42 22.02
N SER A 266 -23.87 -9.47 21.40
CA SER A 266 -24.45 -8.20 20.96
C SER A 266 -25.28 -8.37 19.68
N GLU A 267 -26.03 -7.34 19.33
CA GLU A 267 -26.48 -7.18 17.95
C GLU A 267 -25.28 -7.06 17.00
N PRO A 268 -25.39 -7.52 15.74
CA PRO A 268 -24.32 -7.34 14.77
C PRO A 268 -24.06 -5.86 14.46
N PHE A 269 -22.79 -5.49 14.34
CA PHE A 269 -22.35 -4.13 14.01
C PHE A 269 -21.33 -4.15 12.87
N VAL A 270 -21.03 -2.99 12.29
CA VAL A 270 -20.12 -2.86 11.14
C VAL A 270 -19.03 -1.84 11.42
N SER A 271 -17.81 -2.07 10.91
CA SER A 271 -16.70 -1.10 11.04
C SER A 271 -16.95 0.21 10.28
N GLY A 272 -17.89 0.23 9.34
CA GLY A 272 -18.28 1.39 8.56
C GLY A 272 -19.40 1.06 7.56
N ARG A 273 -19.85 2.04 6.78
CA ARG A 273 -20.98 1.90 5.84
C ARG A 273 -20.84 0.72 4.87
N TYR A 274 -19.61 0.43 4.43
CA TYR A 274 -19.26 -0.68 3.55
C TYR A 274 -18.15 -1.55 4.16
N GLY A 275 -18.14 -1.66 5.49
CA GLY A 275 -17.05 -2.28 6.25
C GLY A 275 -17.26 -3.74 6.65
N TYR A 276 -16.32 -4.26 7.44
CA TYR A 276 -16.39 -5.57 8.07
C TYR A 276 -17.59 -5.64 9.02
N LYS A 277 -18.20 -6.82 9.11
CA LYS A 277 -19.32 -7.07 10.03
C LYS A 277 -18.84 -7.90 11.22
N PHE A 278 -19.31 -7.55 12.41
CA PHE A 278 -18.90 -8.13 13.67
C PHE A 278 -20.07 -8.47 14.59
N VAL A 279 -19.80 -9.33 15.56
CA VAL A 279 -20.62 -9.54 16.76
C VAL A 279 -19.69 -9.54 17.97
N ALA A 280 -20.04 -8.80 19.02
CA ALA A 280 -19.33 -8.85 20.30
C ALA A 280 -19.93 -9.96 21.18
N SER A 281 -19.09 -10.62 21.98
CA SER A 281 -19.49 -11.70 22.87
C SER A 281 -18.88 -11.47 24.25
N ALA A 282 -19.64 -11.72 25.30
CA ALA A 282 -19.16 -11.58 26.68
C ALA A 282 -19.49 -12.82 27.51
N CYS A 283 -18.51 -13.31 28.27
CA CYS A 283 -18.69 -14.34 29.29
C CYS A 283 -18.62 -13.67 30.66
N LEU A 284 -19.79 -13.35 31.22
CA LEU A 284 -19.90 -12.54 32.44
C LEU A 284 -19.33 -13.22 33.68
N PHE A 285 -19.25 -14.55 33.67
CA PHE A 285 -18.65 -15.35 34.73
C PHE A 285 -17.36 -16.05 34.27
N GLY A 286 -16.65 -15.45 33.32
CA GLY A 286 -15.38 -15.93 32.79
C GLY A 286 -15.49 -17.11 31.86
N ASP A 287 -14.38 -17.36 31.16
CA ASP A 287 -14.26 -18.40 30.15
C ASP A 287 -13.10 -19.37 30.48
N GLY A 288 -13.28 -20.63 30.12
CA GLY A 288 -12.31 -21.70 30.35
C GLY A 288 -11.78 -21.76 31.79
N GLN A 289 -10.45 -21.76 31.93
CA GLN A 289 -9.75 -21.83 33.22
C GLN A 289 -9.93 -20.58 34.11
N TYR A 290 -10.43 -19.48 33.55
CA TYR A 290 -10.65 -18.20 34.24
C TYR A 290 -12.09 -17.99 34.68
N ARG A 291 -12.94 -19.01 34.51
CA ARG A 291 -14.32 -19.01 34.99
C ARG A 291 -14.39 -18.67 36.48
N GLY A 292 -15.30 -17.75 36.82
CA GLY A 292 -15.53 -17.23 38.16
C GLY A 292 -14.51 -16.19 38.65
N LYS A 293 -13.56 -15.75 37.81
CA LYS A 293 -12.52 -14.77 38.20
C LYS A 293 -12.52 -13.51 37.36
N TYR A 294 -12.80 -13.62 36.07
CA TYR A 294 -12.76 -12.50 35.13
C TYR A 294 -14.03 -12.42 34.28
N LEU A 295 -14.39 -11.22 33.85
CA LEU A 295 -15.18 -10.97 32.66
C LEU A 295 -14.28 -11.23 31.46
N ALA A 296 -14.76 -12.02 30.50
CA ALA A 296 -14.11 -12.19 29.20
C ALA A 296 -14.94 -11.51 28.11
N VAL A 297 -14.28 -10.82 27.18
CA VAL A 297 -14.95 -10.12 26.06
C VAL A 297 -14.21 -10.42 24.76
N TYR A 298 -14.98 -10.77 23.74
CA TYR A 298 -14.48 -11.13 22.42
C TYR A 298 -15.25 -10.41 21.31
N VAL A 299 -14.62 -10.30 20.17
CA VAL A 299 -15.20 -9.85 18.90
C VAL A 299 -15.06 -10.98 17.89
N THR A 300 -16.08 -11.16 17.06
CA THR A 300 -16.12 -12.22 16.05
C THR A 300 -16.43 -11.59 14.70
N LEU A 301 -15.62 -11.90 13.69
CA LEU A 301 -15.93 -11.57 12.30
C LEU A 301 -17.09 -12.45 11.82
N VAL A 302 -18.08 -11.81 11.21
CA VAL A 302 -19.23 -12.48 10.62
C VAL A 302 -19.33 -12.13 9.14
N ARG A 303 -19.89 -13.05 8.36
CA ARG A 303 -20.01 -12.86 6.91
C ARG A 303 -20.80 -11.59 6.58
N GLY A 304 -20.16 -10.70 5.83
CA GLY A 304 -20.69 -9.42 5.39
C GLY A 304 -21.07 -9.44 3.90
N LYS A 305 -21.88 -8.46 3.49
CA LYS A 305 -22.27 -8.27 2.09
C LYS A 305 -21.11 -7.74 1.24
N TYR A 306 -20.14 -7.10 1.88
CA TYR A 306 -19.03 -6.40 1.24
C TYR A 306 -17.69 -7.14 1.38
N ASP A 307 -17.67 -8.33 1.98
CA ASP A 307 -16.45 -9.15 2.15
C ASP A 307 -15.61 -9.33 0.87
N PRO A 308 -16.18 -9.44 -0.35
CA PRO A 308 -15.38 -9.50 -1.59
C PRO A 308 -14.56 -8.24 -1.90
N LEU A 309 -14.89 -7.10 -1.29
CA LEU A 309 -14.27 -5.79 -1.54
C LEU A 309 -13.34 -5.35 -0.40
N LEU A 310 -13.28 -6.13 0.68
CA LEU A 310 -12.50 -5.80 1.88
C LEU A 310 -11.15 -6.50 1.85
N ASP A 311 -10.18 -5.94 2.57
CA ASP A 311 -8.85 -6.51 2.73
C ASP A 311 -8.87 -7.70 3.70
N TRP A 312 -8.09 -8.73 3.39
CA TRP A 312 -7.98 -9.92 4.22
C TRP A 312 -6.53 -10.41 4.29
N PRO A 313 -6.07 -10.95 5.43
CA PRO A 313 -6.80 -11.07 6.70
C PRO A 313 -7.06 -9.71 7.38
N PHE A 314 -8.09 -9.65 8.21
CA PHE A 314 -8.47 -8.45 8.97
C PHE A 314 -7.31 -7.97 9.86
N ASP A 315 -6.96 -6.69 9.75
CA ASP A 315 -5.75 -6.15 10.36
C ASP A 315 -5.96 -4.86 11.19
N HIS A 316 -7.21 -4.42 11.36
CA HIS A 316 -7.52 -3.17 12.05
C HIS A 316 -7.56 -3.35 13.57
N VAL A 317 -7.02 -2.36 14.29
CA VAL A 317 -6.97 -2.39 15.76
C VAL A 317 -8.38 -2.29 16.34
N VAL A 318 -8.67 -3.15 17.31
CA VAL A 318 -9.96 -3.18 18.01
C VAL A 318 -9.76 -2.72 19.45
N CYS A 319 -10.52 -1.71 19.87
CA CYS A 319 -10.57 -1.23 21.24
C CYS A 319 -11.88 -1.67 21.88
N ILE A 320 -11.78 -2.39 23.00
CA ILE A 320 -12.92 -2.86 23.80
C ILE A 320 -12.88 -2.12 25.13
N THR A 321 -13.96 -1.45 25.51
CA THR A 321 -14.00 -0.60 26.70
C THR A 321 -15.21 -0.90 27.57
N LEU A 322 -15.00 -1.11 28.87
CA LEU A 322 -16.06 -1.13 29.88
C LEU A 322 -16.25 0.30 30.39
N LEU A 323 -17.43 0.86 30.12
CA LEU A 323 -17.73 2.26 30.41
C LEU A 323 -18.14 2.45 31.88
N ASP A 324 -17.54 3.43 32.52
CA ASP A 324 -17.95 3.93 33.82
C ASP A 324 -19.19 4.82 33.69
N GLN A 325 -20.20 4.53 34.50
CA GLN A 325 -21.50 5.18 34.48
C GLN A 325 -21.58 6.36 35.47
N SER A 326 -20.46 6.81 36.04
CA SER A 326 -20.43 8.00 36.91
C SER A 326 -21.13 9.20 36.25
N PRO A 327 -22.02 9.91 36.97
CA PRO A 327 -22.76 11.06 36.41
C PRO A 327 -21.83 12.22 36.05
N GLU A 328 -20.68 12.33 36.72
CA GLU A 328 -19.67 13.34 36.43
C GLU A 328 -18.66 12.79 35.41
N ALA A 329 -18.73 13.28 34.16
CA ALA A 329 -17.87 12.83 33.07
C ALA A 329 -16.35 12.89 33.41
N GLY A 330 -15.92 13.90 34.17
CA GLY A 330 -14.51 14.04 34.58
C GLY A 330 -14.02 13.01 35.59
N LYS A 331 -14.93 12.27 36.24
CA LYS A 331 -14.62 11.22 37.21
C LYS A 331 -14.76 9.81 36.64
N ARG A 332 -15.22 9.67 35.38
CA ARG A 332 -15.36 8.37 34.73
C ARG A 332 -13.99 7.74 34.51
N CYS A 333 -13.84 6.49 34.97
CA CYS A 333 -12.62 5.72 34.84
C CYS A 333 -12.88 4.42 34.06
N ASP A 334 -13.00 4.53 32.75
CA ASP A 334 -13.26 3.39 31.87
C ASP A 334 -12.10 2.37 31.86
N ILE A 335 -12.41 1.08 31.67
CA ILE A 335 -11.40 0.02 31.49
C ILE A 335 -11.32 -0.33 30.02
N SER A 336 -10.19 -0.05 29.37
CA SER A 336 -9.99 -0.28 27.94
C SER A 336 -8.97 -1.39 27.68
N TYR A 337 -9.23 -2.20 26.67
CA TYR A 337 -8.34 -3.23 26.17
C TYR A 337 -8.17 -3.08 24.65
N ARG A 338 -6.91 -3.09 24.19
CA ARG A 338 -6.56 -2.94 22.77
C ARG A 338 -6.12 -4.28 22.21
N VAL A 339 -6.86 -4.77 21.22
CA VAL A 339 -6.49 -5.92 20.41
C VAL A 339 -5.84 -5.42 19.13
N ASP A 340 -4.63 -5.90 18.87
CA ASP A 340 -3.91 -5.64 17.62
C ASP A 340 -3.85 -6.94 16.81
N PRO A 341 -4.69 -7.10 15.77
CA PRO A 341 -4.74 -8.35 15.01
C PRO A 341 -3.39 -8.74 14.38
N LYS A 342 -2.52 -7.76 14.07
CA LYS A 342 -1.18 -8.01 13.51
C LYS A 342 -0.26 -8.72 14.50
N LYS A 343 -0.52 -8.59 15.80
CA LYS A 343 0.24 -9.25 16.86
C LYS A 343 -0.25 -10.67 17.15
N ILE A 344 -1.39 -11.08 16.58
CA ILE A 344 -1.96 -12.42 16.75
C ILE A 344 -1.25 -13.37 15.78
N LYS A 345 -0.20 -14.03 16.26
CA LYS A 345 0.62 -14.96 15.45
C LYS A 345 0.00 -16.35 15.27
N GLU A 346 -0.95 -16.71 16.15
CA GLU A 346 -1.59 -18.03 16.18
C GLU A 346 -3.06 -17.90 15.79
N LYS A 347 -3.56 -18.81 14.94
CA LYS A 347 -4.97 -18.89 14.50
C LYS A 347 -5.42 -17.69 13.64
N THR A 348 -4.68 -17.43 12.55
CA THR A 348 -5.07 -16.44 11.53
C THR A 348 -6.46 -16.72 10.94
N GLU A 349 -6.95 -17.96 10.99
CA GLU A 349 -8.32 -18.35 10.58
C GLU A 349 -9.43 -17.49 11.21
N PHE A 350 -9.20 -16.89 12.40
CA PHE A 350 -10.16 -15.98 13.02
C PHE A 350 -10.26 -14.64 12.29
N LEU A 351 -9.16 -14.23 11.65
CA LEU A 351 -8.97 -12.97 10.95
C LEU A 351 -9.15 -13.10 9.44
N GLU A 352 -9.12 -14.32 8.90
CA GLU A 352 -9.37 -14.59 7.48
C GLU A 352 -10.79 -14.21 7.05
N ARG A 353 -11.00 -14.12 5.74
CA ARG A 353 -12.33 -13.88 5.18
C ARG A 353 -13.32 -14.97 5.61
N PRO A 354 -14.48 -14.62 6.19
CA PRO A 354 -15.49 -15.60 6.58
C PRO A 354 -15.97 -16.45 5.41
N LEU A 355 -15.73 -17.77 5.51
CA LEU A 355 -16.27 -18.78 4.59
C LEU A 355 -17.63 -19.30 5.09
N THR A 356 -17.79 -19.36 6.41
CA THR A 356 -19.02 -19.69 7.14
C THR A 356 -19.71 -18.43 7.66
N ASP A 357 -20.84 -18.56 8.36
CA ASP A 357 -21.58 -17.40 8.91
C ASP A 357 -20.75 -16.56 9.88
N LYS A 358 -19.82 -17.20 10.60
CA LYS A 358 -18.89 -16.56 11.53
C LYS A 358 -17.55 -17.29 11.58
N ASN A 359 -16.51 -16.55 11.91
CA ASN A 359 -15.18 -17.07 12.25
C ASN A 359 -15.11 -17.46 13.74
N GLY A 360 -13.91 -17.88 14.18
CA GLY A 360 -13.58 -17.89 15.60
C GLY A 360 -13.44 -16.47 16.17
N SER A 361 -13.61 -16.35 17.49
CA SER A 361 -13.61 -15.08 18.20
C SER A 361 -12.21 -14.74 18.73
N PHE A 362 -11.88 -13.44 18.77
CA PHE A 362 -10.64 -12.92 19.33
C PHE A 362 -10.94 -11.77 20.32
N GLY A 363 -10.12 -11.59 21.35
CA GLY A 363 -10.38 -10.61 22.41
C GLY A 363 -9.58 -10.90 23.67
N ALA A 364 -10.16 -10.57 24.83
CA ALA A 364 -9.50 -10.70 26.12
C ALA A 364 -10.25 -11.69 27.02
N GLN A 365 -9.63 -12.83 27.31
CA GLN A 365 -10.16 -13.82 28.24
C GLN A 365 -10.09 -13.35 29.71
N THR A 366 -9.15 -12.45 30.02
CA THR A 366 -8.96 -11.84 31.35
C THR A 366 -9.19 -10.33 31.30
N PHE A 367 -10.29 -9.89 30.69
CA PHE A 367 -10.55 -8.47 30.41
C PHE A 367 -10.71 -7.61 31.67
N CYS A 368 -11.56 -8.03 32.61
CA CYS A 368 -11.79 -7.31 33.87
C CYS A 368 -12.03 -8.30 35.01
N ARG A 369 -11.45 -8.09 36.20
CA ARG A 369 -11.75 -8.93 37.37
C ARG A 369 -13.21 -8.75 37.78
N LEU A 370 -13.89 -9.83 38.16
CA LEU A 370 -15.31 -9.75 38.54
C LEU A 370 -15.55 -8.79 39.72
N GLU A 371 -14.65 -8.78 40.71
CA GLU A 371 -14.67 -7.85 41.84
C GLU A 371 -14.60 -6.37 41.41
N VAL A 372 -13.89 -6.08 40.31
CA VAL A 372 -13.77 -4.72 39.77
C VAL A 372 -14.99 -4.39 38.91
N MET A 373 -15.48 -5.35 38.13
CA MET A 373 -16.63 -5.22 37.25
C MET A 373 -17.89 -4.74 37.98
N GLU A 374 -18.09 -5.15 39.25
CA GLU A 374 -19.24 -4.72 40.06
C GLU A 374 -19.34 -3.20 40.18
N ASN A 375 -18.22 -2.47 40.16
CA ASN A 375 -18.22 -1.00 40.23
C ASN A 375 -18.81 -0.34 38.98
N TYR A 376 -18.82 -1.05 37.85
CA TYR A 376 -19.28 -0.59 36.54
C TYR A 376 -20.73 -0.96 36.25
N ILE A 377 -21.40 -1.68 37.16
CA ILE A 377 -22.81 -2.02 37.06
C ILE A 377 -23.62 -0.98 37.84
N LYS A 378 -24.61 -0.36 37.19
CA LYS A 378 -25.59 0.56 37.79
C LYS A 378 -26.97 0.20 37.30
N ASP A 379 -27.94 0.19 38.22
CA ASP A 379 -29.34 -0.17 37.93
C ASP A 379 -29.51 -1.51 37.19
N ASP A 380 -28.69 -2.50 37.57
CA ASP A 380 -28.60 -3.82 36.91
C ASP A 380 -28.26 -3.76 35.41
N THR A 381 -27.52 -2.71 35.01
CA THR A 381 -27.04 -2.47 33.65
C THR A 381 -25.54 -2.18 33.60
N MET A 382 -24.89 -2.57 32.51
CA MET A 382 -23.52 -2.16 32.18
C MET A 382 -23.38 -1.89 30.69
N PHE A 383 -22.32 -1.18 30.31
CA PHE A 383 -22.06 -0.79 28.93
C PHE A 383 -20.67 -1.23 28.48
N LEU A 384 -20.61 -1.97 27.37
CA LEU A 384 -19.38 -2.29 26.65
C LEU A 384 -19.35 -1.51 25.34
N GLN A 385 -18.25 -0.82 25.08
CA GLN A 385 -18.00 -0.13 23.83
C GLN A 385 -16.99 -0.91 22.99
N VAL A 386 -17.22 -1.01 21.69
CA VAL A 386 -16.26 -1.57 20.74
C VAL A 386 -16.01 -0.58 19.62
N GLU A 387 -14.73 -0.28 19.39
CA GLU A 387 -14.24 0.61 18.35
C GLU A 387 -13.25 -0.10 17.43
N ILE A 388 -13.41 0.07 16.13
CA ILE A 388 -12.53 -0.42 15.08
C ILE A 388 -11.76 0.78 14.51
N LYS A 389 -10.46 0.85 14.77
CA LYS A 389 -9.61 1.94 14.27
C LYS A 389 -9.17 1.65 12.83
N VAL A 390 -9.76 2.35 11.88
CA VAL A 390 -9.45 2.27 10.44
C VAL A 390 -8.23 3.17 10.18
N VAL A 391 -7.03 2.55 10.13
CA VAL A 391 -5.70 3.13 9.83
C VAL A 391 -4.88 3.66 11.01
N ASN A 392 -3.59 3.26 10.98
CA ASN A 392 -2.50 3.58 11.89
C ASN A 392 -2.36 5.10 12.12
N GLU A 393 -2.78 5.57 13.29
CA GLU A 393 -2.06 6.70 13.87
C GLU A 393 -0.61 6.24 14.09
N PRO A 394 0.40 6.96 13.57
CA PRO A 394 1.73 6.87 14.16
C PRO A 394 1.55 7.05 15.67
N GLU A 395 2.25 6.25 16.49
CA GLU A 395 2.41 6.62 17.90
C GLU A 395 2.76 8.11 17.92
N GLU A 396 1.94 8.94 18.56
CA GLU A 396 2.30 10.33 18.81
C GLU A 396 3.66 10.30 19.50
N LEU A 397 4.72 10.62 18.75
CA LEU A 397 6.01 10.93 19.34
C LEU A 397 5.73 12.03 20.38
N PRO A 398 6.17 11.85 21.63
CA PRO A 398 5.82 12.78 22.69
C PRO A 398 6.20 14.17 22.24
N ALA A 399 5.19 15.06 22.21
CA ALA A 399 5.37 16.46 21.88
C ALA A 399 6.58 16.96 22.67
N ILE A 400 7.62 17.38 21.95
CA ILE A 400 8.75 18.08 22.55
C ILE A 400 8.14 19.35 23.12
N ALA A 401 7.90 19.33 24.44
CA ALA A 401 7.39 20.44 25.20
C ALA A 401 8.41 21.57 25.14
N LEU A 402 8.27 22.45 24.14
CA LEU A 402 8.81 23.80 24.23
C LEU A 402 7.93 24.58 25.19
N MET A 403 8.40 24.60 26.44
CA MET A 403 8.38 25.75 27.34
C MET A 403 7.09 26.58 27.34
N ASN A 404 6.12 26.18 28.16
CA ASN A 404 5.46 27.08 29.11
C ASN A 404 4.83 26.22 30.22
N GLY A 405 5.44 26.30 31.40
CA GLY A 405 5.19 25.39 32.51
C GLY A 405 3.79 25.54 33.10
N GLN A 406 3.04 24.44 33.06
CA GLN A 406 2.39 23.86 34.23
C GLN A 406 1.99 22.41 33.90
N PRO A 407 2.51 21.38 34.60
CA PRO A 407 2.13 20.01 34.33
C PRO A 407 0.64 19.81 34.67
N PRO A 408 -0.16 19.12 33.84
CA PRO A 408 -1.50 18.70 34.22
C PRO A 408 -1.40 17.80 35.46
N LEU A 409 -2.26 18.06 36.44
CA LEU A 409 -2.40 17.27 37.66
C LEU A 409 -2.56 15.77 37.31
N PRO A 410 -1.87 14.86 38.01
CA PRO A 410 -1.95 13.44 37.72
C PRO A 410 -3.38 12.95 37.98
N ARG A 411 -4.09 12.58 36.91
CA ARG A 411 -5.29 11.72 37.04
C ARG A 411 -4.82 10.39 37.62
N ALA A 412 -5.53 9.90 38.64
CA ALA A 412 -5.26 8.60 39.23
C ALA A 412 -5.29 7.53 38.13
N LYS A 413 -4.14 6.86 37.91
CA LYS A 413 -4.10 5.68 37.04
C LYS A 413 -5.00 4.61 37.67
N PRO A 414 -5.93 4.01 36.92
CA PRO A 414 -6.62 2.82 37.39
C PRO A 414 -5.60 1.70 37.67
N PRO A 415 -5.93 0.73 38.55
CA PRO A 415 -5.04 -0.38 38.83
C PRO A 415 -4.67 -1.08 37.52
N ALA A 416 -3.37 -1.13 37.23
CA ALA A 416 -2.85 -1.79 36.04
C ALA A 416 -3.32 -3.26 36.05
N THR A 417 -4.10 -3.64 35.04
CA THR A 417 -4.14 -5.04 34.64
C THR A 417 -2.76 -5.33 34.03
N PRO A 418 -2.05 -6.37 34.48
CA PRO A 418 -0.72 -6.67 33.94
C PRO A 418 -0.85 -6.95 32.44
N ASP A 419 0.10 -6.41 31.66
CA ASP A 419 0.31 -6.75 30.25
C ASP A 419 0.46 -8.26 30.13
N THR A 420 -0.66 -8.93 29.90
CA THR A 420 -0.70 -10.34 29.58
C THR A 420 -0.91 -10.42 28.09
N HIS A 421 0.17 -10.71 27.38
CA HIS A 421 0.06 -11.37 26.09
C HIS A 421 -0.66 -12.70 26.33
N SER A 422 -1.98 -12.72 26.24
CA SER A 422 -2.75 -13.95 26.18
C SER A 422 -3.26 -14.11 24.76
N VAL A 423 -2.36 -14.57 23.90
CA VAL A 423 -2.75 -15.43 22.79
C VAL A 423 -3.07 -16.79 23.42
N MET A 424 -4.16 -17.42 22.98
CA MET A 424 -4.79 -18.57 23.62
C MET A 424 -3.82 -19.70 24.03
N ASP A 425 -3.51 -19.85 25.31
CA ASP A 425 -2.94 -21.07 25.86
C ASP A 425 -4.06 -21.92 26.48
N LEU A 426 -4.50 -22.95 25.76
CA LEU A 426 -5.36 -24.01 26.30
C LEU A 426 -4.78 -25.36 25.90
N SER A 427 -4.10 -25.96 26.88
CA SER A 427 -3.71 -27.35 26.93
C SER A 427 -4.94 -28.25 27.09
N VAL A 428 -4.90 -29.37 26.38
CA VAL A 428 -5.86 -30.48 26.44
C VAL A 428 -5.91 -31.05 27.86
N ALA A 429 -7.09 -31.08 28.49
CA ALA A 429 -7.31 -31.85 29.71
C ALA A 429 -8.60 -32.68 29.59
N ALA A 430 -8.44 -34.01 29.58
CA ALA A 430 -8.81 -34.86 30.71
C ALA A 430 -9.03 -36.32 30.24
N ARG A 431 -8.12 -37.21 30.64
CA ARG A 431 -8.44 -38.61 30.91
C ARG A 431 -8.66 -38.75 32.42
N THR A 432 -9.76 -39.36 32.82
CA THR A 432 -9.93 -40.01 34.12
C THR A 432 -10.55 -41.41 33.91
N PRO A 433 -10.38 -42.32 34.87
CA PRO A 433 -10.00 -43.70 34.61
C PRO A 433 -11.16 -44.69 34.77
N ARG A 434 -11.04 -45.88 34.18
CA ARG A 434 -11.62 -47.14 34.69
C ARG A 434 -10.97 -48.33 33.99
N GLY A 435 -10.69 -49.36 34.79
CA GLY A 435 -9.89 -50.52 34.44
C GLY A 435 -10.62 -51.60 33.64
N ASP A 436 -9.79 -52.32 32.90
CA ASP A 436 -9.73 -53.77 32.64
C ASP A 436 -11.01 -54.59 32.50
N GLU A 437 -11.20 -55.15 31.30
CA GLU A 437 -11.23 -56.60 30.99
C GLU A 437 -11.96 -56.83 29.65
N GLY A 438 -11.48 -57.78 28.82
CA GLY A 438 -12.34 -58.47 27.83
C GLY A 438 -12.11 -58.20 26.33
N ARG A 439 -11.14 -58.94 25.79
CA ARG A 439 -10.98 -59.48 24.41
C ARG A 439 -12.21 -59.41 23.44
N LEU A 440 -11.97 -58.78 22.26
CA LEU A 440 -12.26 -59.10 20.82
C LEU A 440 -13.55 -59.89 20.43
N PRO A 441 -14.17 -59.70 19.22
CA PRO A 441 -13.51 -59.78 17.90
C PRO A 441 -14.14 -58.82 16.83
N THR A 442 -13.83 -58.72 15.53
CA THR A 442 -13.21 -59.57 14.51
C THR A 442 -12.72 -58.67 13.34
N ALA A 443 -11.73 -59.18 12.61
CA ALA A 443 -11.22 -58.71 11.32
C ALA A 443 -12.31 -58.44 10.26
N MET A 444 -12.05 -57.67 9.19
CA MET A 444 -11.42 -58.22 7.98
C MET A 444 -10.40 -57.26 7.34
N LYS A 445 -9.32 -57.87 6.85
CA LYS A 445 -8.15 -57.25 6.24
C LYS A 445 -8.01 -57.78 4.80
N VAL A 446 -7.48 -56.90 3.94
CA VAL A 446 -6.68 -57.08 2.69
C VAL A 446 -7.36 -57.70 1.44
N PRO A 447 -6.86 -57.42 0.19
CA PRO A 447 -5.54 -56.85 -0.12
C PRO A 447 -5.40 -55.75 -1.19
N ASP A 448 -4.28 -55.03 -1.00
CA ASP A 448 -3.54 -54.22 -1.96
C ASP A 448 -3.19 -54.97 -3.26
N SER A 449 -3.13 -54.22 -4.36
CA SER A 449 -2.21 -54.53 -5.45
C SER A 449 -1.53 -53.25 -5.96
N ARG A 450 -0.25 -53.43 -6.27
CA ARG A 450 0.80 -52.42 -6.41
C ARG A 450 0.72 -51.67 -7.75
N GLY A 451 1.03 -50.37 -7.66
CA GLY A 451 1.93 -49.59 -8.51
C GLY A 451 1.97 -49.83 -10.01
N SER A 452 1.65 -48.79 -10.78
CA SER A 452 2.29 -48.40 -12.05
C SER A 452 1.91 -46.95 -12.41
N ARG A 453 2.91 -46.10 -12.69
CA ARG A 453 2.81 -44.88 -13.54
C ARG A 453 2.53 -45.31 -15.00
N PRO A 454 2.21 -44.47 -16.02
CA PRO A 454 2.02 -43.00 -16.17
C PRO A 454 0.74 -42.70 -17.04
N PRO A 455 0.65 -41.78 -18.05
CA PRO A 455 1.03 -40.36 -18.24
C PRO A 455 -0.20 -39.42 -18.53
N SER A 456 0.10 -38.14 -18.78
CA SER A 456 -0.67 -37.01 -19.37
C SER A 456 -1.99 -37.26 -20.13
N ALA A 457 -2.99 -36.39 -19.93
CA ALA A 457 -3.76 -35.72 -21.00
C ALA A 457 -4.74 -34.64 -20.48
N GLN A 458 -4.54 -33.43 -21.01
CA GLN A 458 -5.51 -32.46 -21.53
C GLN A 458 -6.81 -32.15 -20.77
N VAL A 459 -6.92 -30.89 -20.29
CA VAL A 459 -8.18 -30.14 -20.34
C VAL A 459 -7.98 -28.96 -21.29
N ILE A 460 -8.76 -29.01 -22.37
CA ILE A 460 -8.99 -28.01 -23.39
C ILE A 460 -9.67 -26.81 -22.72
N LEU A 461 -9.11 -25.62 -22.88
CA LEU A 461 -9.82 -24.37 -22.63
C LEU A 461 -9.76 -23.53 -23.90
N GLU A 462 -10.94 -23.28 -24.45
CA GLU A 462 -11.17 -22.52 -25.67
C GLU A 462 -10.74 -21.06 -25.51
N SER A 463 -10.11 -20.57 -26.57
CA SER A 463 -9.58 -19.22 -26.73
C SER A 463 -10.73 -18.23 -26.96
N ARG A 464 -10.78 -17.12 -26.22
CA ARG A 464 -11.52 -15.93 -26.63
C ARG A 464 -10.55 -14.86 -27.14
N PRO A 465 -10.81 -14.24 -28.30
CA PRO A 465 -9.86 -13.35 -28.95
C PRO A 465 -9.79 -11.94 -28.35
N SER A 466 -8.61 -11.37 -28.51
CA SER A 466 -8.18 -9.99 -28.29
C SER A 466 -9.11 -8.96 -28.96
N LEU A 467 -9.43 -7.89 -28.22
CA LEU A 467 -10.00 -6.67 -28.75
C LEU A 467 -8.95 -5.56 -28.61
N ALA A 468 -8.35 -5.22 -29.74
CA ALA A 468 -7.55 -4.02 -29.91
C ALA A 468 -8.41 -2.93 -30.58
N GLN A 469 -8.06 -1.68 -30.26
CA GLN A 469 -8.34 -0.42 -30.97
C GLN A 469 -9.66 0.32 -30.66
N LEU A 470 -9.55 1.32 -29.77
CA LEU A 470 -10.34 2.56 -29.83
C LEU A 470 -9.36 3.76 -29.90
N PRO A 471 -9.66 4.80 -30.71
CA PRO A 471 -8.78 5.96 -30.89
C PRO A 471 -8.89 6.96 -29.70
N PRO A 472 -7.89 7.84 -29.50
CA PRO A 472 -7.83 8.74 -28.35
C PRO A 472 -8.80 9.93 -28.51
N GLN A 473 -9.50 10.29 -27.43
CA GLN A 473 -10.32 11.50 -27.34
C GLN A 473 -9.52 12.66 -26.73
N PRO A 474 -9.78 13.93 -27.09
CA PRO A 474 -8.97 15.07 -26.68
C PRO A 474 -9.20 15.52 -25.23
N ILE A 475 -8.12 15.94 -24.57
CA ILE A 475 -8.12 16.63 -23.27
C ILE A 475 -8.35 18.12 -23.54
N MET A 476 -9.30 18.75 -22.84
CA MET A 476 -9.44 20.21 -22.78
C MET A 476 -9.27 20.72 -21.33
N PRO A 477 -8.59 21.86 -21.12
CA PRO A 477 -8.22 22.38 -19.80
C PRO A 477 -9.25 23.38 -19.23
N ASP A 478 -9.24 23.48 -17.90
CA ASP A 478 -9.61 24.59 -17.00
C ASP A 478 -10.98 25.29 -17.08
N GLY A 479 -11.53 25.50 -15.87
CA GLY A 479 -12.07 26.81 -15.48
C GLY A 479 -13.58 26.87 -15.25
N LEU A 480 -14.03 26.57 -14.02
CA LEU A 480 -15.31 27.10 -13.52
C LEU A 480 -15.13 27.71 -12.13
N GLN A 481 -15.29 29.04 -12.10
CA GLN A 481 -15.54 29.86 -10.92
C GLN A 481 -16.90 30.58 -11.09
N PRO A 482 -17.47 31.12 -10.00
CA PRO A 482 -18.85 30.89 -9.58
C PRO A 482 -19.79 32.06 -9.90
N VAL A 483 -21.09 31.83 -9.83
CA VAL A 483 -22.09 32.91 -9.73
C VAL A 483 -23.20 32.55 -8.74
N ASN A 484 -23.35 33.38 -7.72
CA ASN A 484 -24.56 33.52 -6.91
C ASN A 484 -24.88 35.02 -6.86
N ALA A 485 -26.04 35.43 -7.38
CA ALA A 485 -26.84 36.54 -6.85
C ALA A 485 -28.15 36.70 -7.64
N SER A 486 -29.26 36.40 -6.96
CA SER A 486 -30.41 37.29 -6.77
C SER A 486 -30.98 38.04 -7.98
N SER A 487 -32.22 37.71 -8.36
CA SER A 487 -33.40 38.60 -8.21
C SER A 487 -34.58 38.07 -9.02
N ALA A 488 -35.63 37.66 -8.30
CA ALA A 488 -36.94 37.42 -8.86
C ALA A 488 -37.76 38.73 -8.87
N ARG A 489 -38.38 39.07 -10.00
CA ARG A 489 -39.68 39.77 -10.02
C ARG A 489 -40.42 39.57 -11.37
N ILE A 490 -41.48 38.76 -11.26
CA ILE A 490 -42.86 38.98 -11.73
C ILE A 490 -43.07 39.51 -13.16
N HIS A 491 -43.73 38.70 -14.00
CA HIS A 491 -44.97 39.08 -14.72
C HIS A 491 -45.65 37.85 -15.35
N THR A 492 -46.87 37.55 -14.91
CA THR A 492 -47.92 36.84 -15.69
C THR A 492 -48.77 37.90 -16.41
N PRO A 493 -49.82 37.59 -17.23
CA PRO A 493 -50.35 36.33 -17.78
C PRO A 493 -50.70 36.41 -19.30
N LYS A 494 -51.12 35.30 -19.94
CA LYS A 494 -52.23 35.30 -20.93
C LYS A 494 -52.72 33.89 -21.33
N SER A 495 -54.05 33.79 -21.40
CA SER A 495 -54.99 32.76 -21.86
C SER A 495 -54.72 32.19 -23.26
N GLY A 496 -55.23 31.04 -23.72
CA GLY A 496 -56.17 30.05 -23.18
C GLY A 496 -56.73 29.12 -24.30
N ARG A 497 -57.44 28.06 -23.87
CA ARG A 497 -58.32 27.10 -24.61
C ARG A 497 -57.65 26.02 -25.49
N ASN A 498 -58.13 24.79 -25.63
CA ASN A 498 -58.98 23.84 -24.88
C ASN A 498 -59.25 22.66 -25.86
N VAL A 499 -58.97 21.40 -25.51
CA VAL A 499 -59.78 20.23 -25.93
C VAL A 499 -59.71 19.14 -24.84
N VAL A 500 -60.88 18.66 -24.42
CA VAL A 500 -61.20 17.66 -23.38
C VAL A 500 -61.60 16.36 -24.12
N ALA A 501 -61.31 15.12 -23.69
CA ALA A 501 -61.99 14.30 -22.67
C ALA A 501 -61.51 12.82 -22.84
N PRO A 502 -61.94 11.81 -22.04
CA PRO A 502 -62.18 11.76 -20.59
C PRO A 502 -61.61 10.47 -19.92
N MET A 503 -61.50 10.48 -18.58
CA MET A 503 -61.70 9.28 -17.75
C MET A 503 -62.89 9.52 -16.80
N PRO A 504 -63.72 8.50 -16.49
CA PRO A 504 -64.72 8.58 -15.43
C PRO A 504 -64.01 8.43 -14.06
N GLN A 505 -64.08 9.40 -13.14
CA GLN A 505 -65.21 9.77 -12.25
C GLN A 505 -65.69 8.60 -11.37
N SER A 506 -65.91 8.70 -10.05
CA SER A 506 -65.78 9.76 -9.02
C SER A 506 -66.29 9.08 -7.71
N ALA A 507 -65.60 9.19 -6.56
CA ALA A 507 -65.77 10.19 -5.48
C ALA A 507 -66.83 9.76 -4.40
N PRO A 508 -67.12 10.57 -3.36
CA PRO A 508 -66.29 11.07 -2.24
C PRO A 508 -66.96 10.74 -0.85
N ILE A 509 -66.50 11.18 0.33
CA ILE A 509 -66.94 12.38 1.10
C ILE A 509 -66.28 12.26 2.51
N VAL A 510 -65.31 13.11 2.95
CA VAL A 510 -65.36 14.30 3.86
C VAL A 510 -66.31 14.15 5.08
N VAL A 511 -65.90 14.34 6.35
CA VAL A 511 -65.98 15.58 7.21
C VAL A 511 -65.57 15.12 8.64
N SER A 512 -64.49 15.63 9.24
CA SER A 512 -64.35 16.73 10.21
C SER A 512 -64.79 16.51 11.68
N GLU A 513 -63.82 16.76 12.57
CA GLU A 513 -63.83 17.39 13.90
C GLU A 513 -64.74 16.96 15.09
N LYS A 514 -64.01 16.73 16.20
CA LYS A 514 -64.18 17.25 17.57
C LYS A 514 -65.03 16.52 18.63
N SER A 515 -64.38 16.50 19.80
CA SER A 515 -64.86 16.64 21.18
C SER A 515 -65.44 15.46 21.96
N GLU A 516 -64.68 15.14 23.01
CA GLU A 516 -65.10 15.05 24.42
C GLU A 516 -65.48 13.69 25.05
N ILE A 517 -64.87 13.53 26.23
CA ILE A 517 -64.95 12.45 27.23
C ILE A 517 -66.23 12.64 28.05
N PRO A 518 -66.81 11.55 28.59
CA PRO A 518 -66.96 11.53 30.05
C PRO A 518 -66.61 10.18 30.69
N ASP A 519 -66.17 10.30 31.95
CA ASP A 519 -65.75 9.27 32.89
C ASP A 519 -66.87 8.30 33.38
N ILE A 520 -66.39 7.33 34.16
CA ILE A 520 -67.03 6.61 35.28
C ILE A 520 -67.69 5.26 34.93
N VAL A 521 -67.13 4.15 35.44
CA VAL A 521 -67.64 3.36 36.60
C VAL A 521 -66.80 2.09 36.77
N ASN A 522 -66.25 1.96 37.98
CA ASN A 522 -65.66 0.76 38.59
C ASN A 522 -66.71 -0.34 38.79
N VAL A 523 -66.43 -1.60 38.43
CA VAL A 523 -67.02 -2.76 39.12
C VAL A 523 -65.95 -3.86 39.27
N GLU A 524 -65.74 -4.24 40.52
CA GLU A 524 -64.89 -5.33 40.99
C GLU A 524 -65.46 -6.71 40.65
N ARG A 525 -64.56 -7.66 40.32
CA ARG A 525 -64.47 -9.08 40.75
C ARG A 525 -65.66 -10.05 40.47
N PRO A 526 -65.46 -11.39 40.38
CA PRO A 526 -64.48 -12.17 41.14
C PRO A 526 -63.70 -13.28 40.40
N ARG A 527 -62.64 -13.70 41.12
CA ARG A 527 -61.87 -14.94 40.98
C ARG A 527 -62.78 -16.18 40.94
N SER A 528 -62.39 -17.23 40.22
CA SER A 528 -61.82 -18.44 40.83
C SER A 528 -61.52 -19.59 39.84
N LYS A 529 -60.35 -20.20 40.07
CA LYS A 529 -59.99 -21.63 40.01
C LYS A 529 -60.09 -22.38 38.66
N ALA A 530 -58.95 -22.82 38.14
CA ALA A 530 -58.28 -24.08 38.52
C ALA A 530 -56.78 -23.96 38.28
#